data_AF-A0A0T2QH79-F1
#
_entry.id   AF-A0A0T2QH79-F1
#
_cell.length_a   1.000
_cell.length_b   1.000
_cell.length_c   1.000
_cell.angle_alpha   90.00
_cell.angle_beta   90.00
_cell.angle_gamma   90.00
#
_symmetry.space_group_name_H-M   'P 1'
#
loop_
_entity.id
_entity.type
_entity.pdbx_description
1 polymer ?
#
loop_
_entity_poly.entity_id
_entity_poly.type
_entity_poly.pdbx_seq_one_letter_code
_entity_poly.pdbx_strand_id
1 'polypeptide(L)'
;MNAISTIETALPRVPFEAARDAAAAWRGRCLDVFARSEAAVTETLLVLAAVDGRGASLKLPHLVGQRYDALSNAIGAGGAFADEGKAAVETLAGFRKHDAFRTQISHGVFNVTLDHRGQWHLVARVLALRTGRASRDLFVTEQAEAAAILAALEKDGSRLRSALGQLRHRFRES
;
A
#
# COMPACT_ATOMS: atom_id res chain seq x y z
N MET A 1 -7.85 -45.13 -42.69
CA MET A 1 -8.35 -44.92 -41.32
C MET A 1 -7.45 -43.85 -40.71
N ASN A 2 -7.89 -42.58 -40.74
CA ASN A 2 -7.06 -41.46 -40.26
C ASN A 2 -7.39 -41.22 -38.79
N ALA A 3 -6.44 -41.49 -37.90
CA ALA A 3 -6.54 -41.11 -36.50
C ALA A 3 -6.32 -39.59 -36.40
N ILE A 4 -7.37 -38.87 -36.02
CA ILE A 4 -7.25 -37.49 -35.56
C ILE A 4 -6.67 -37.58 -34.15
N SER A 5 -5.36 -37.36 -34.00
CA SER A 5 -4.78 -37.16 -32.67
C SER A 5 -5.30 -35.84 -32.11
N THR A 6 -6.16 -35.91 -31.10
CA THR A 6 -6.55 -34.77 -30.30
C THR A 6 -5.30 -34.24 -29.61
N ILE A 7 -4.72 -33.14 -30.12
CA ILE A 7 -3.69 -32.41 -29.38
C ILE A 7 -4.42 -31.67 -28.26
N GLU A 8 -4.70 -32.38 -27.17
CA GLU A 8 -4.97 -31.71 -25.90
C GLU A 8 -3.66 -31.08 -25.46
N THR A 9 -3.49 -29.80 -25.81
CA THR A 9 -2.40 -29.01 -25.26
C THR A 9 -2.73 -28.84 -23.78
N ALA A 10 -2.23 -29.74 -22.93
CA ALA A 10 -2.39 -29.61 -21.50
C ALA A 10 -1.87 -28.22 -21.10
N LEU A 11 -2.77 -27.37 -20.60
CA LEU A 11 -2.40 -26.04 -20.12
C LEU A 11 -1.22 -26.19 -19.16
N PRO A 12 -0.19 -25.31 -19.22
CA PRO A 12 1.01 -25.43 -18.40
C PRO A 12 0.67 -25.16 -16.93
N ARG A 13 0.10 -26.17 -16.27
CA ARG A 13 -0.50 -26.05 -14.95
C ARG A 13 0.52 -25.72 -13.88
N VAL A 14 1.69 -26.38 -13.91
CA VAL A 14 2.77 -26.13 -12.95
C VAL A 14 3.33 -24.69 -13.11
N PRO A 15 3.72 -24.22 -14.31
CA PRO A 15 4.09 -22.81 -14.49
C PRO A 15 3.01 -21.82 -14.08
N PHE A 16 1.74 -22.13 -14.35
CA PHE A 16 0.62 -21.27 -13.97
C PHE A 16 0.41 -21.20 -12.46
N GLU A 17 0.47 -22.33 -11.75
CA GLU A 17 0.38 -22.38 -10.29
C GLU A 17 1.54 -21.60 -9.64
N ALA A 18 2.76 -21.77 -10.13
CA ALA A 18 3.92 -21.00 -9.68
C ALA A 18 3.75 -19.49 -9.90
N ALA A 19 3.23 -19.08 -11.05
CA ALA A 19 2.94 -17.68 -11.35
C ALA A 19 1.85 -17.10 -10.44
N ARG A 20 0.78 -17.86 -10.18
CA ARG A 20 -0.29 -17.46 -9.26
C ARG A 20 0.25 -17.25 -7.86
N ASP A 21 1.08 -18.17 -7.37
CA ASP A 21 1.67 -18.10 -6.04
C ASP A 21 2.67 -16.93 -5.94
N ALA A 22 3.46 -16.67 -6.99
CA ALA A 22 4.34 -15.52 -7.06
C ALA A 22 3.58 -14.18 -7.02
N ALA A 23 2.49 -14.05 -7.79
CA ALA A 23 1.64 -12.86 -7.79
C ALA A 23 0.93 -12.66 -6.43
N ALA A 24 0.48 -13.74 -5.79
CA ALA A 24 -0.10 -13.70 -4.45
C ALA A 24 0.93 -13.27 -3.39
N ALA A 25 2.15 -13.79 -3.46
CA ALA A 25 3.25 -13.38 -2.58
C ALA A 25 3.61 -11.91 -2.78
N TRP A 26 3.66 -11.43 -4.02
CA TRP A 26 3.87 -10.02 -4.33
C TRP A 26 2.78 -9.13 -3.72
N ARG A 27 1.50 -9.50 -3.88
CA ARG A 27 0.36 -8.80 -3.28
C ARG A 27 0.49 -8.74 -1.75
N GLY A 28 0.82 -9.88 -1.14
CA GLY A 28 1.03 -9.99 0.31
C GLY A 28 2.13 -9.06 0.82
N ARG A 29 3.28 -8.99 0.12
CA ARG A 29 4.37 -8.06 0.47
C ARG A 29 3.94 -6.60 0.36
N CYS A 30 3.20 -6.23 -0.69
CA CYS A 30 2.67 -4.87 -0.82
C CYS A 30 1.75 -4.51 0.37
N LEU A 31 0.84 -5.42 0.74
CA LEU A 31 -0.06 -5.25 1.87
C LEU A 31 0.69 -5.14 3.20
N ASP A 32 1.74 -5.93 3.42
CA ASP A 32 2.58 -5.84 4.62
C ASP A 32 3.26 -4.45 4.74
N VAL A 33 3.77 -3.89 3.64
CA VAL A 33 4.36 -2.54 3.65
C VAL A 33 3.32 -1.48 4.05
N PHE A 34 2.09 -1.56 3.52
CA PHE A 34 1.00 -0.68 3.94
C PHE A 34 0.65 -0.87 5.41
N ALA A 35 0.44 -2.10 5.86
CA ALA A 35 0.07 -2.41 7.24
C ALA A 35 1.09 -1.87 8.26
N ARG A 36 2.39 -2.08 8.01
CA ARG A 36 3.47 -1.57 8.88
C ARG A 36 3.52 -0.04 8.89
N SER A 37 3.26 0.60 7.76
CA SER A 37 3.27 2.06 7.65
C SER A 37 2.05 2.68 8.33
N GLU A 38 0.88 2.04 8.21
CA GLU A 38 -0.35 2.38 8.94
C GLU A 38 -0.18 2.24 10.46
N ALA A 39 0.48 1.18 10.91
CA ALA A 39 0.81 1.00 12.32
C ALA A 39 1.71 2.15 12.81
N ALA A 40 2.78 2.47 12.08
CA ALA A 40 3.68 3.58 12.44
C ALA A 40 2.98 4.95 12.49
N VAL A 41 2.04 5.23 11.58
CA VAL A 41 1.20 6.43 11.63
C VAL A 41 0.34 6.44 12.89
N THR A 42 -0.29 5.31 13.21
CA THR A 42 -1.16 5.17 14.37
C THR A 42 -0.38 5.34 15.68
N GLU A 43 0.76 4.66 15.81
CA GLU A 43 1.66 4.82 16.96
C GLU A 43 2.10 6.28 17.13
N THR A 44 2.36 6.98 16.04
CA THR A 44 2.79 8.39 16.10
C THR A 44 1.66 9.27 16.58
N LEU A 45 0.45 9.10 16.06
CA LEU A 45 -0.72 9.83 16.56
C LEU A 45 -0.94 9.61 18.07
N LEU A 46 -0.76 8.37 18.56
CA LEU A 46 -0.89 8.07 19.98
C LEU A 46 0.16 8.79 20.83
N VAL A 47 1.42 8.82 20.37
CA VAL A 47 2.48 9.58 21.06
C VAL A 47 2.18 11.07 21.07
N LEU A 48 1.79 11.65 19.94
CA LEU A 48 1.48 13.08 19.85
C LEU A 48 0.25 13.47 20.69
N ALA A 49 -0.77 12.61 20.74
CA ALA A 49 -1.96 12.83 21.56
C ALA A 49 -1.66 12.84 23.07
N ALA A 50 -0.59 12.15 23.49
CA ALA A 50 -0.16 12.10 24.89
C ALA A 50 0.69 13.31 25.33
N VAL A 51 1.03 14.24 24.41
CA VAL A 51 1.77 15.45 24.76
C VAL A 51 0.84 16.46 25.42
N ASP A 52 1.10 16.80 26.69
CA ASP A 52 0.26 17.72 27.46
C ASP A 52 0.08 19.09 26.77
N GLY A 53 -1.16 19.60 26.82
CA GLY A 53 -1.58 20.85 26.18
C GLY A 53 -1.74 20.74 24.66
N ARG A 54 -0.68 20.35 23.93
CA ARG A 54 -0.67 20.31 22.45
C ARG A 54 -1.47 19.13 21.88
N GLY A 55 -1.33 17.96 22.50
CA GLY A 55 -1.98 16.71 22.07
C GLY A 55 -3.48 16.65 22.33
N ALA A 56 -3.99 17.46 23.27
CA ALA A 56 -5.40 17.42 23.69
C ALA A 56 -6.40 17.73 22.56
N SER A 57 -5.98 18.45 21.52
CA SER A 57 -6.82 18.78 20.36
C SER A 57 -6.72 17.77 19.21
N LEU A 58 -5.79 16.80 19.31
CA LEU A 58 -5.52 15.84 18.25
C LEU A 58 -6.61 14.77 18.19
N LYS A 59 -7.32 14.69 17.05
CA LYS A 59 -8.32 13.65 16.83
C LYS A 59 -7.65 12.31 16.53
N LEU A 60 -8.17 11.23 17.11
CA LEU A 60 -7.77 9.85 16.84
C LEU A 60 -8.86 9.09 16.07
N PRO A 61 -9.00 9.32 14.75
CA PRO A 61 -10.05 8.71 13.97
C PRO A 61 -9.84 7.19 13.77
N HIS A 62 -10.94 6.46 13.58
CA HIS A 62 -10.90 5.01 13.37
C HIS A 62 -10.48 4.62 11.95
N LEU A 63 -10.80 5.44 10.94
CA LEU A 63 -10.51 5.11 9.54
C LEU A 63 -9.05 5.41 9.18
N VAL A 64 -8.41 4.48 8.47
CA VAL A 64 -7.00 4.57 8.04
C VAL A 64 -6.72 5.91 7.34
N GLY A 65 -7.48 6.27 6.31
CA GLY A 65 -7.26 7.51 5.56
C GLY A 65 -7.36 8.75 6.46
N GLN A 66 -8.33 8.77 7.37
CA GLN A 66 -8.48 9.87 8.33
C GLN A 66 -7.31 9.95 9.31
N ARG A 67 -6.66 8.83 9.67
CA ARG A 67 -5.44 8.85 10.49
C ARG A 67 -4.27 9.49 9.75
N TYR A 68 -4.10 9.20 8.46
CA TYR A 68 -3.11 9.90 7.63
C TYR A 68 -3.41 11.40 7.55
N ASP A 69 -4.67 11.79 7.38
CA ASP A 69 -5.06 13.21 7.36
C ASP A 69 -4.82 13.89 8.71
N ALA A 70 -5.21 13.24 9.81
CA ALA A 70 -4.99 13.75 11.17
C ALA A 70 -3.50 13.95 11.45
N LEU A 71 -2.66 12.97 11.09
CA LEU A 71 -1.22 13.10 11.27
C LEU A 71 -0.68 14.23 10.39
N SER A 72 -1.03 14.25 9.10
CA SER A 72 -0.59 15.29 8.15
C SER A 72 -0.94 16.70 8.63
N ASN A 73 -2.11 16.90 9.23
CA ASN A 73 -2.51 18.18 9.81
C ASN A 73 -1.73 18.53 11.07
N ALA A 74 -1.44 17.53 11.91
CA ALA A 74 -0.70 17.73 13.16
C ALA A 74 0.76 18.17 12.93
N ILE A 75 1.41 17.58 11.93
CA ILE A 75 2.83 17.82 11.61
C ILE A 75 3.04 18.81 10.46
N GLY A 76 1.97 19.18 9.75
CA GLY A 76 2.00 20.11 8.62
C GLY A 76 2.08 21.58 9.06
N ALA A 77 2.13 22.49 8.07
CA ALA A 77 2.17 23.92 8.33
C ALA A 77 0.97 24.38 9.19
N GLY A 78 1.26 25.08 10.30
CA GLY A 78 0.23 25.53 11.25
C GLY A 78 -0.28 24.45 12.21
N GLY A 79 0.22 23.21 12.10
CA GLY A 79 -0.08 22.14 13.04
C GLY A 79 0.64 22.30 14.39
N ALA A 80 0.10 21.68 15.44
CA ALA A 80 0.65 21.75 16.81
C ALA A 80 2.06 21.16 16.95
N PHE A 81 2.50 20.36 15.96
CA PHE A 81 3.79 19.67 15.92
C PHE A 81 4.56 19.97 14.62
N ALA A 82 4.31 21.14 14.01
CA ALA A 82 4.90 21.52 12.73
C ALA A 82 6.44 21.58 12.77
N ASP A 83 7.02 22.03 13.88
CA ASP A 83 8.47 22.19 14.01
C ASP A 83 9.20 20.86 14.14
N GLU A 84 8.67 19.93 14.93
CA GLU A 84 9.23 18.60 15.10
C GLU A 84 8.98 17.72 13.86
N GLY A 85 7.85 17.95 13.19
CA GLY A 85 7.33 17.14 12.10
C GLY A 85 7.92 17.35 10.72
N LYS A 86 8.79 18.35 10.51
CA LYS A 86 9.30 18.78 9.18
C LYS A 86 9.78 17.62 8.29
N ALA A 87 10.60 16.72 8.82
CA ALA A 87 11.13 15.57 8.07
C ALA A 87 10.06 14.49 7.75
N ALA A 88 9.01 14.40 8.56
CA ALA A 88 7.93 13.44 8.39
C ALA A 88 6.88 13.90 7.36
N VAL A 89 6.69 15.21 7.17
CA VAL A 89 5.69 15.77 6.23
C VAL A 89 5.93 15.27 4.81
N GLU A 90 7.16 15.42 4.30
CA GLU A 90 7.48 15.06 2.91
C GLU A 90 7.41 13.55 2.69
N THR A 91 7.88 12.76 3.67
CA THR A 91 7.84 11.30 3.57
C THR A 91 6.42 10.76 3.66
N LEU A 92 5.56 11.39 4.47
CA LEU A 92 4.12 11.08 4.56
C LEU A 92 3.43 11.39 3.24
N ALA A 93 3.64 12.59 2.69
CA ALA A 93 3.08 12.98 1.40
C ALA A 93 3.58 12.08 0.25
N GLY A 94 4.86 11.70 0.28
CA GLY A 94 5.47 10.77 -0.67
C GLY A 94 4.81 9.40 -0.62
N PHE A 95 4.64 8.83 0.57
CA PHE A 95 4.01 7.51 0.74
C PHE A 95 2.53 7.52 0.34
N ARG A 96 1.80 8.61 0.62
CA ARG A 96 0.38 8.76 0.24
C ARG A 96 0.13 8.80 -1.28
N LYS A 97 1.16 8.99 -2.11
CA LYS A 97 1.03 8.81 -3.57
C LYS A 97 0.59 7.39 -3.93
N HIS A 98 0.80 6.42 -3.04
CA HIS A 98 0.37 5.03 -3.19
C HIS A 98 -1.06 4.75 -2.73
N ASP A 99 -1.84 5.74 -2.26
CA ASP A 99 -3.20 5.53 -1.72
C ASP A 99 -4.16 4.89 -2.73
N ALA A 100 -4.11 5.32 -3.99
CA ALA A 100 -4.91 4.72 -5.05
C ALA A 100 -4.52 3.25 -5.28
N PHE A 101 -3.23 2.95 -5.26
CA PHE A 101 -2.70 1.59 -5.39
C PHE A 101 -3.06 0.72 -4.20
N ARG A 102 -3.05 1.26 -2.97
CA ARG A 102 -3.52 0.57 -1.75
C ARG A 102 -4.94 0.04 -1.93
N THR A 103 -5.85 0.85 -2.46
CA THR A 103 -7.23 0.43 -2.72
C THR A 103 -7.29 -0.71 -3.73
N GLN A 104 -6.52 -0.61 -4.83
CA GLN A 104 -6.41 -1.70 -5.81
C GLN A 104 -5.90 -2.99 -5.19
N ILE A 105 -4.84 -2.91 -4.39
CA ILE A 105 -4.18 -4.09 -3.83
C ILE A 105 -5.02 -4.76 -2.72
N SER A 106 -5.80 -3.98 -2.00
CA SER A 106 -6.64 -4.46 -0.90
C SER A 106 -7.95 -5.05 -1.39
N HIS A 107 -8.61 -4.39 -2.35
CA HIS A 107 -9.98 -4.72 -2.73
C HIS A 107 -10.12 -5.32 -4.12
N GLY A 108 -9.04 -5.36 -4.90
CA GLY A 108 -9.06 -5.93 -6.25
C GLY A 108 -9.37 -7.44 -6.23
N VAL A 109 -10.06 -7.88 -7.27
CA VAL A 109 -10.14 -9.29 -7.67
C VAL A 109 -9.04 -9.53 -8.70
N PHE A 110 -8.17 -10.51 -8.42
CA PHE A 110 -6.89 -10.72 -9.11
C PHE A 110 -6.98 -11.92 -10.04
N ASN A 111 -6.67 -11.71 -11.31
CA ASN A 111 -6.48 -12.77 -12.29
C ASN A 111 -5.04 -12.74 -12.78
N VAL A 112 -4.43 -13.92 -12.87
CA VAL A 112 -3.06 -14.09 -13.38
C VAL A 112 -3.14 -14.75 -14.75
N THR A 113 -2.33 -14.26 -15.68
CA THR A 113 -2.15 -14.85 -17.02
C THR A 113 -0.66 -15.06 -17.29
N LEU A 114 -0.33 -15.96 -18.22
CA LEU A 114 1.05 -16.17 -18.68
C LEU A 114 1.19 -15.71 -20.13
N ASP A 115 2.32 -15.10 -20.45
CA ASP A 115 2.72 -14.88 -21.85
C ASP A 115 3.41 -16.12 -22.45
N HIS A 116 3.79 -16.03 -23.72
CA HIS A 116 4.50 -17.09 -24.44
C HIS A 116 5.90 -17.41 -23.88
N ARG A 117 6.45 -16.55 -23.00
CA ARG A 117 7.74 -16.70 -22.32
C ARG A 117 7.57 -17.21 -20.89
N GLY A 118 6.33 -17.50 -20.47
CA GLY A 118 6.01 -17.92 -19.11
C GLY A 118 6.13 -16.79 -18.07
N GLN A 119 6.21 -15.53 -18.50
CA GLN A 119 6.12 -14.38 -17.59
C GLN A 119 4.67 -14.14 -17.22
N TRP A 120 4.44 -13.83 -15.95
CA TRP A 120 3.09 -13.58 -15.50
C TRP A 120 2.69 -12.12 -15.67
N HIS A 121 1.43 -11.92 -16.02
CA HIS A 121 0.76 -10.63 -15.96
C HIS A 121 -0.37 -10.74 -14.93
N LEU A 122 -0.58 -9.65 -14.22
CA LEU A 122 -1.64 -9.56 -13.24
C LEU A 122 -2.67 -8.52 -13.69
N VAL A 123 -3.93 -8.92 -13.60
CA VAL A 123 -5.08 -8.04 -13.81
C VAL A 123 -5.87 -7.99 -12.51
N ALA A 124 -5.90 -6.82 -11.88
CA ALA A 124 -6.75 -6.53 -10.72
C ALA A 124 -7.93 -5.64 -11.13
N ARG A 125 -9.14 -6.04 -10.72
CA ARG A 125 -10.37 -5.28 -10.97
C ARG A 125 -11.00 -4.90 -9.64
N VAL A 126 -11.30 -3.62 -9.45
CA VAL A 126 -12.06 -3.14 -8.29
C VAL A 126 -13.41 -2.64 -8.74
N LEU A 127 -14.46 -3.16 -8.13
CA LEU A 127 -15.79 -2.56 -8.19
C LEU A 127 -15.98 -1.71 -6.93
N ALA A 128 -16.09 -0.40 -7.11
CA ALA A 128 -16.28 0.55 -6.02
C ALA A 128 -17.55 1.38 -6.24
N LEU A 129 -18.08 1.96 -5.18
CA LEU A 129 -19.09 3.01 -5.26
C LEU A 129 -18.40 4.37 -5.09
N ARG A 130 -18.53 5.25 -6.08
CA ARG A 130 -18.02 6.62 -6.04
C ARG A 130 -19.18 7.56 -6.32
N THR A 131 -19.44 8.50 -5.41
CA THR A 131 -20.56 9.46 -5.49
C THR A 131 -21.90 8.78 -5.85
N GLY A 132 -22.20 7.66 -5.20
CA GLY A 132 -23.42 6.89 -5.43
C GLY A 132 -23.49 6.11 -6.76
N ARG A 133 -22.43 6.08 -7.57
CA ARG A 133 -22.35 5.36 -8.85
C ARG A 133 -21.30 4.26 -8.80
N ALA A 134 -21.53 3.19 -9.55
CA ALA A 134 -20.54 2.14 -9.74
C ALA A 134 -19.33 2.67 -10.52
N SER A 135 -18.14 2.49 -9.96
CA SER A 135 -16.83 2.69 -10.60
C SER A 135 -16.17 1.33 -10.77
N ARG A 136 -15.62 1.07 -11.95
CA ARG A 136 -14.86 -0.14 -12.24
C ARG A 136 -13.44 0.27 -12.56
N ASP A 137 -12.54 0.07 -11.61
CA ASP A 137 -11.14 0.37 -11.79
C ASP A 137 -10.40 -0.88 -12.26
N LEU A 138 -9.43 -0.68 -13.15
CA LEU A 138 -8.59 -1.73 -13.71
C LEU A 138 -7.13 -1.38 -13.44
N PHE A 139 -6.41 -2.32 -12.84
CA PHE A 139 -4.97 -2.29 -12.70
C PHE A 139 -4.39 -3.50 -13.42
N VAL A 140 -3.45 -3.25 -14.33
CA VAL A 140 -2.72 -4.30 -15.05
C VAL A 140 -1.23 -4.05 -14.80
N THR A 141 -0.49 -5.11 -14.51
CA THR A 141 0.96 -5.02 -14.36
C THR A 141 1.64 -6.29 -14.83
N GLU A 142 2.83 -6.11 -15.41
CA GLU A 142 3.72 -7.22 -15.75
C GLU A 142 4.58 -7.63 -14.55
N GLN A 143 5.11 -8.84 -14.56
CA GLN A 143 5.99 -9.34 -13.50
C GLN A 143 7.15 -8.40 -13.15
N ALA A 144 7.82 -7.81 -14.15
CA ALA A 144 8.95 -6.92 -13.94
C ALA A 144 8.51 -5.57 -13.32
N GLU A 145 7.39 -5.02 -13.79
CA GLU A 145 6.81 -3.79 -13.26
C GLU A 145 6.32 -3.98 -11.83
N ALA A 146 5.69 -5.11 -11.52
CA ALA A 146 5.28 -5.46 -10.17
C ALA A 146 6.46 -5.45 -9.20
N ALA A 147 7.62 -6.01 -9.60
CA ALA A 147 8.84 -5.94 -8.80
C ALA A 147 9.29 -4.50 -8.56
N ALA A 148 9.26 -3.65 -9.59
CA ALA A 148 9.62 -2.23 -9.46
C ALA A 148 8.63 -1.45 -8.55
N ILE A 149 7.33 -1.72 -8.66
CA ILE A 149 6.29 -1.14 -7.81
C ILE A 149 6.55 -1.52 -6.35
N LEU A 150 6.82 -2.79 -6.07
CA LEU A 150 7.10 -3.25 -4.71
C LEU A 150 8.37 -2.57 -4.16
N ALA A 151 9.44 -2.49 -4.94
CA ALA A 151 10.68 -1.85 -4.51
C ALA A 151 10.47 -0.35 -4.19
N ALA A 152 9.68 0.35 -5.01
CA ALA A 152 9.32 1.75 -4.75
C ALA A 152 8.48 1.89 -3.47
N LEU A 153 7.48 1.03 -3.29
CA LEU A 153 6.62 1.01 -2.11
C LEU A 153 7.41 0.71 -0.83
N GLU A 154 8.31 -0.28 -0.87
CA GLU A 154 9.19 -0.63 0.25
C GLU A 154 10.12 0.53 0.62
N LYS A 155 10.72 1.18 -0.38
CA LYS A 155 11.58 2.35 -0.19
C LYS A 155 10.83 3.50 0.49
N ASP A 156 9.67 3.88 -0.04
CA ASP A 156 8.87 4.99 0.50
C ASP A 156 8.30 4.66 1.88
N GLY A 157 7.80 3.42 2.06
CA GLY A 157 7.30 2.94 3.35
C GLY A 157 8.40 2.89 4.41
N SER A 158 9.60 2.44 4.05
CA SER A 158 10.74 2.45 4.98
C SER A 158 11.12 3.87 5.38
N ARG A 159 11.20 4.81 4.43
CA ARG A 159 11.49 6.22 4.71
C ARG A 159 10.47 6.84 5.65
N LEU A 160 9.18 6.62 5.39
CA LEU A 160 8.10 7.09 6.26
C LEU A 160 8.25 6.53 7.68
N ARG A 161 8.39 5.20 7.82
CA ARG A 161 8.49 4.57 9.14
C ARG A 161 9.71 5.06 9.92
N SER A 162 10.85 5.26 9.26
CA SER A 162 12.06 5.83 9.88
C SER A 162 11.83 7.27 10.35
N ALA A 163 11.26 8.14 9.51
CA ALA A 163 10.98 9.53 9.87
C ALA A 163 10.00 9.62 11.05
N LEU A 164 8.94 8.80 11.04
CA LEU A 164 7.99 8.73 12.14
C LEU A 164 8.61 8.14 13.41
N GLY A 165 9.50 7.15 13.29
CA GLY A 165 10.25 6.59 14.42
C GLY A 165 11.12 7.65 15.11
N GLN A 166 11.83 8.46 14.32
CA GLN A 166 12.61 9.59 14.84
C GLN A 166 11.73 10.64 15.51
N LEU A 167 10.57 10.97 14.92
CA LEU A 167 9.62 11.89 15.52
C LEU A 167 9.13 11.39 16.89
N ARG A 168 8.74 10.11 16.99
CA ARG A 168 8.32 9.51 18.26
C ARG A 168 9.43 9.52 19.31
N HIS A 169 10.68 9.32 18.91
CA HIS A 169 11.83 9.35 19.82
C HIS A 169 11.98 10.69 20.53
N ARG A 170 11.84 11.81 19.78
CA ARG A 170 11.97 13.16 20.32
C ARG A 170 10.99 13.47 21.46
N PHE A 171 9.81 12.85 21.44
CA PHE A 171 8.77 13.02 22.47
C PHE A 171 8.87 12.03 23.64
N ARG A 172 9.77 11.04 23.56
CA ARG A 172 10.04 10.11 24.67
C ARG A 172 11.22 10.56 25.53
N GLU A 173 12.06 11.44 25.00
CA GLU A 173 13.23 12.00 25.68
C GLU A 173 12.96 13.40 26.29
N SER A 174 11.79 13.98 26.01
CA SER A 174 11.30 15.26 26.53
C SER A 174 10.40 15.06 27.73
#